data_AF-A0A812U179-F1
#
_entry.id   AF-A0A812U179-F1
#
_cell.length_a   1.000
_cell.length_b   1.000
_cell.length_c   1.000
_cell.angle_alpha   90.00
_cell.angle_beta   90.00
_cell.angle_gamma   90.00
#
_symmetry.space_group_name_H-M   'P 1'
#
loop_
_entity.id
_entity.type
_entity.pdbx_description
1 polymer ?
#
loop_
_entity_poly.entity_id
_entity_poly.type
_entity_poly.pdbx_seq_one_letter_code
_entity_poly.pdbx_strand_id
1 'polypeptide(L)'
;MEWLSTCRPWRRPGMALTWLACALQAAEAEAPSRAALEARVAALREELRAAEAALEAAEDDGTSTAPWLAGPAVCNARMRTADLPEAAEYLEKQHALRAPFYIKAARRSFQKGLKQVQGIDKSNSDPFIKQHEGQQQLLGALDLAPGSAEIWFDAAKVAVALASLTEPEGQVQHAIDMFAHACTLDPPKLKEALAWLNQKEQPEKSQKITKEEQYVRKLVREQLQGWSKSGSVPVRHPDFVSTLKDGICYPARDQERLAGVHPKDVAKIVDNFQVRNAFPTKILSVNVRSWLPEGFTTRLADLAVRKYEQFGKQYPGIDPNDLNDKFFGFQSTRADQLSKSQQKKWPEMYRDSEDFKILTRVMKGALLGFLNKTGAPVPQSDQSYGLVLWAAVYPGNGGRHGYHVHQGSASSCVLYARVAGASTPISFIDPRGAPPVNDYEQYEKERDFEPQAPFHHNEYFFPTEGDLVCFPSWLVHNVPSHWESETRVAFAANLQGEGAWDSWFHTAVGWS
;
A
#
# COMPACT_ATOMS: atom_id res chain seq x y z
N MET A 1 -24.57 -45.96 29.70
CA MET A 1 -24.71 -46.84 30.88
C MET A 1 -23.45 -46.61 31.71
N GLU A 2 -23.42 -45.99 32.89
CA GLU A 2 -24.38 -45.48 33.88
C GLU A 2 -23.69 -44.24 34.47
N TRP A 3 -24.36 -43.08 34.53
CA TRP A 3 -24.10 -41.94 35.46
C TRP A 3 -24.98 -40.70 35.13
N LEU A 4 -26.21 -40.93 34.66
CA LEU A 4 -27.21 -39.87 34.43
C LEU A 4 -28.57 -40.34 34.95
N SER A 5 -28.74 -40.33 36.26
CA SER A 5 -30.05 -40.53 36.88
C SER A 5 -30.08 -39.99 38.32
N THR A 6 -30.24 -38.68 38.48
CA THR A 6 -30.99 -38.04 39.60
C THR A 6 -30.92 -36.52 39.51
N CYS A 7 -31.73 -35.94 38.62
CA CYS A 7 -32.22 -34.57 38.78
C CYS A 7 -33.62 -34.48 38.17
N ARG A 8 -34.65 -34.57 39.03
CA ARG A 8 -36.03 -34.23 38.66
C ARG A 8 -36.18 -32.71 38.58
N PRO A 9 -37.08 -32.19 37.71
CA PRO A 9 -37.26 -30.75 37.52
C PRO A 9 -38.05 -30.14 38.68
N TRP A 10 -37.49 -29.10 39.30
CA TRP A 10 -38.18 -28.30 40.31
C TRP A 10 -39.20 -27.37 39.64
N ARG A 11 -40.47 -27.76 39.65
CA ARG A 11 -41.60 -26.86 39.36
C ARG A 11 -41.97 -26.10 40.63
N ARG A 12 -41.35 -24.93 40.87
CA ARG A 12 -41.94 -23.87 41.69
C ARG A 12 -41.60 -22.49 41.09
N PRO A 13 -42.59 -21.72 40.61
CA PRO A 13 -42.38 -20.41 39.99
C PRO A 13 -41.92 -19.29 40.95
N GLY A 14 -41.66 -19.60 42.23
CA GLY A 14 -41.24 -18.62 43.24
C GLY A 14 -39.72 -18.45 43.40
N MET A 15 -38.89 -19.44 43.07
CA MET A 15 -37.43 -19.37 43.34
C MET A 15 -36.63 -18.62 42.26
N ALA A 16 -37.12 -18.56 41.02
CA ALA A 16 -36.45 -17.83 39.94
C ALA A 16 -36.46 -16.31 40.18
N LEU A 17 -37.53 -15.77 40.79
CA LEU A 17 -37.62 -14.35 41.17
C LEU A 17 -36.68 -13.99 42.31
N THR A 18 -36.44 -14.91 43.26
CA THR A 18 -35.50 -14.69 44.36
C THR A 18 -34.04 -14.71 43.87
N TRP A 19 -33.72 -15.60 42.93
CA TRP A 19 -32.39 -15.62 42.30
C TRP A 19 -32.13 -14.40 41.41
N LEU A 20 -33.13 -13.95 40.65
CA LEU A 20 -33.02 -12.74 39.84
C LEU A 20 -32.88 -11.48 40.73
N ALA A 21 -33.59 -11.43 41.86
CA ALA A 21 -33.46 -10.34 42.84
C ALA A 21 -32.09 -10.33 43.53
N CYS A 22 -31.54 -11.50 43.90
CA CYS A 22 -30.18 -11.60 44.44
C CYS A 22 -29.11 -11.25 43.39
N ALA A 23 -29.30 -11.64 42.13
CA ALA A 23 -28.38 -11.30 41.05
C ALA A 23 -28.43 -9.80 40.68
N LEU A 24 -29.61 -9.17 40.74
CA LEU A 24 -29.77 -7.72 40.59
C LEU A 24 -29.17 -6.96 41.79
N GLN A 25 -29.34 -7.44 43.02
CA GLN A 25 -28.67 -6.87 44.20
C GLN A 25 -27.15 -7.02 44.16
N ALA A 26 -26.64 -8.14 43.63
CA ALA A 26 -25.20 -8.33 43.43
C ALA A 26 -24.64 -7.45 42.30
N ALA A 27 -25.41 -7.24 41.23
CA ALA A 27 -25.03 -6.34 40.13
C ALA A 27 -25.10 -4.85 40.52
N GLU A 28 -26.04 -4.45 41.37
CA GLU A 28 -26.07 -3.11 41.98
C GLU A 28 -24.94 -2.89 43.00
N ALA A 29 -24.39 -3.96 43.58
CA ALA A 29 -23.26 -3.89 44.52
C ALA A 29 -21.89 -3.71 43.83
N GLU A 30 -21.77 -3.95 42.53
CA GLU A 30 -20.51 -3.79 41.77
C GLU A 30 -20.48 -2.57 40.85
N ALA A 31 -21.59 -1.83 40.72
CA ALA A 31 -21.55 -0.54 40.05
C ALA A 31 -20.75 0.45 40.93
N PRO A 32 -19.61 1.00 40.45
CA PRO A 32 -18.87 1.98 41.23
C PRO A 32 -19.82 3.12 41.57
N SER A 33 -19.93 3.43 42.87
CA SER A 33 -20.78 4.53 43.32
C SER A 33 -20.44 5.79 42.52
N ARG A 34 -21.42 6.67 42.32
CA ARG A 34 -21.20 7.97 41.68
C ARG A 34 -19.99 8.71 42.27
N ALA A 35 -19.80 8.60 43.59
CA ALA A 35 -18.63 9.14 44.28
C ALA A 35 -17.29 8.49 43.85
N ALA A 36 -17.27 7.17 43.61
CA ALA A 36 -16.07 6.47 43.10
C ALA A 36 -15.75 6.86 41.65
N LEU A 37 -16.76 7.05 40.80
CA LEU A 37 -16.59 7.58 39.44
C LEU A 37 -16.10 9.02 39.44
N GLU A 38 -16.69 9.88 40.28
CA GLU A 38 -16.27 11.28 40.44
C GLU A 38 -14.82 11.36 40.98
N ALA A 39 -14.45 10.50 41.93
CA ALA A 39 -13.08 10.40 42.44
C ALA A 39 -12.09 9.94 41.34
N ARG A 40 -12.47 8.97 40.50
CA ARG A 40 -11.63 8.51 39.39
C ARG A 40 -11.46 9.58 38.32
N VAL A 41 -12.51 10.32 37.99
CA VAL A 41 -12.43 11.47 37.06
C VAL A 41 -11.56 12.58 37.64
N ALA A 42 -11.65 12.87 38.94
CA ALA A 42 -10.80 13.84 39.60
C ALA A 42 -9.31 13.42 39.57
N ALA A 43 -9.01 12.14 39.83
CA ALA A 43 -7.66 11.60 39.73
C ALA A 43 -7.09 11.70 38.31
N LEU A 44 -7.88 11.33 37.29
CA LEU A 44 -7.46 11.47 35.88
C LEU A 44 -7.21 12.92 35.47
N ARG A 45 -7.96 13.88 36.03
CA ARG A 45 -7.73 15.31 35.78
C ARG A 45 -6.45 15.85 36.42
N GLU A 46 -6.03 15.30 37.56
CA GLU A 46 -4.74 15.62 38.17
C GLU A 46 -3.59 14.96 37.39
N GLU A 47 -3.75 13.70 36.96
CA GLU A 47 -2.78 13.01 36.10
C GLU A 47 -2.57 13.78 34.78
N LEU A 48 -3.66 14.26 34.16
CA LEU A 48 -3.60 15.07 32.94
C LEU A 48 -2.89 16.41 33.18
N ARG A 49 -3.24 17.14 34.24
CA ARG A 49 -2.57 18.41 34.59
C ARG A 49 -1.08 18.22 34.89
N ALA A 50 -0.71 17.13 35.54
CA ALA A 50 0.69 16.80 35.79
C ALA A 50 1.44 16.48 34.48
N ALA A 51 0.80 15.80 33.53
CA ALA A 51 1.37 15.54 32.21
C ALA A 51 1.51 16.82 31.36
N GLU A 52 0.52 17.71 31.39
CA GLU A 52 0.57 19.02 30.73
C GLU A 52 1.68 19.89 31.32
N ALA A 53 1.80 19.98 32.65
CA ALA A 53 2.87 20.71 33.31
C ALA A 53 4.27 20.12 33.02
N ALA A 54 4.38 18.80 32.90
CA ALA A 54 5.64 18.15 32.50
C ALA A 54 6.00 18.43 31.03
N LEU A 55 5.01 18.56 30.15
CA LEU A 55 5.20 18.94 28.75
C LEU A 55 5.67 20.40 28.64
N GLU A 56 5.01 21.31 29.36
CA GLU A 56 5.31 22.74 29.38
C GLU A 56 6.71 23.00 29.97
N ALA A 57 7.07 22.28 31.05
CA ALA A 57 8.41 22.34 31.63
C ALA A 57 9.52 21.82 30.69
N ALA A 58 9.20 20.85 29.82
CA ALA A 58 10.12 20.34 28.81
C ALA A 58 10.28 21.27 27.59
N GLU A 59 9.33 22.19 27.37
CA GLU A 59 9.44 23.22 26.33
C GLU A 59 10.28 24.41 26.79
N ASP A 60 10.18 24.80 28.08
CA ASP A 60 10.90 25.94 28.65
C ASP A 60 12.40 25.69 28.92
N ASP A 61 12.82 24.42 29.06
CA ASP A 61 14.21 24.09 29.36
C ASP A 61 15.15 24.19 28.14
N GLY A 62 14.63 24.44 26.94
CA GLY A 62 15.42 24.54 25.71
C GLY A 62 16.19 23.26 25.35
N THR A 63 15.94 22.15 26.06
CA THR A 63 16.53 20.84 25.85
C THR A 63 15.54 19.84 25.26
N SER A 64 14.40 20.31 24.73
CA SER A 64 13.50 19.55 23.86
C SER A 64 14.15 19.16 22.53
N THR A 65 15.12 18.24 22.59
CA THR A 65 15.08 17.07 21.73
C THR A 65 14.22 16.05 22.45
N ALA A 66 12.91 16.04 22.17
CA ALA A 66 12.03 14.95 22.59
C ALA A 66 12.74 13.61 22.29
N PRO A 67 13.09 12.78 23.30
CA PRO A 67 13.82 11.53 23.08
C PRO A 67 13.05 10.55 22.20
N TRP A 68 11.74 10.75 22.05
CA TRP A 68 10.84 9.97 21.19
C TRP A 68 10.95 10.33 19.70
N LEU A 69 11.61 11.43 19.35
CA LEU A 69 11.83 11.87 17.95
C LEU A 69 13.30 11.73 17.49
N ALA A 70 14.24 11.46 18.39
CA ALA A 70 15.68 11.42 18.07
C ALA A 70 16.35 10.04 18.21
N GLY A 71 15.65 9.01 18.71
CA GLY A 71 16.03 7.63 18.38
C GLY A 71 15.64 7.32 16.93
N PRO A 72 16.28 6.38 16.22
CA PRO A 72 15.65 5.80 15.04
C PRO A 72 14.31 5.25 15.54
N ALA A 73 13.22 5.97 15.28
CA ALA A 73 11.89 5.44 15.37
C ALA A 73 11.86 4.33 14.32
N VAL A 74 12.35 3.15 14.70
CA VAL A 74 12.06 1.92 14.00
C VAL A 74 10.56 1.84 14.10
N CYS A 75 9.91 2.28 13.03
CA CYS A 75 8.48 2.29 12.93
C CYS A 75 8.06 0.82 13.10
N ASN A 76 7.62 0.44 14.30
CA ASN A 76 7.12 -0.91 14.57
C ASN A 76 5.97 -1.31 13.63
N ALA A 77 5.38 -0.34 12.91
CA ALA A 77 4.43 -0.59 11.83
C ALA A 77 5.08 -1.21 10.57
N ARG A 78 6.32 -0.86 10.20
CA ARG A 78 7.06 -1.52 9.10
C ARG A 78 7.49 -2.94 9.48
N MET A 79 7.74 -3.21 10.76
CA MET A 79 8.11 -4.56 11.21
C MET A 79 6.94 -5.54 11.09
N ARG A 80 5.68 -5.10 11.27
CA ARG A 80 4.53 -6.03 11.18
C ARG A 80 4.35 -6.70 9.84
N THR A 81 4.74 -6.07 8.72
CA THR A 81 4.57 -6.65 7.39
C THR A 81 5.81 -7.40 6.90
N ALA A 82 7.01 -6.98 7.30
CA ALA A 82 8.24 -7.71 6.97
C ALA A 82 8.40 -9.03 7.77
N ASP A 83 7.79 -9.12 8.95
CA ASP A 83 7.92 -10.28 9.84
C ASP A 83 6.88 -11.39 9.57
N LEU A 84 5.94 -11.19 8.64
CA LEU A 84 4.98 -12.21 8.22
C LEU A 84 5.55 -13.01 7.05
N PRO A 85 5.89 -14.31 7.22
CA PRO A 85 6.38 -15.14 6.12
C PRO A 85 5.45 -15.16 4.91
N GLU A 86 4.14 -15.10 5.15
CA GLU A 86 3.10 -15.05 4.12
C GLU A 86 3.18 -13.76 3.29
N ALA A 87 3.55 -12.64 3.91
CA ALA A 87 3.75 -11.38 3.21
C ALA A 87 4.97 -11.45 2.29
N ALA A 88 6.08 -12.05 2.74
CA ALA A 88 7.26 -12.23 1.91
C ALA A 88 6.97 -13.09 0.66
N GLU A 89 6.27 -14.22 0.84
CA GLU A 89 5.86 -15.09 -0.28
C GLU A 89 4.93 -14.36 -1.25
N TYR A 90 3.96 -13.59 -0.72
CA TYR A 90 3.08 -12.77 -1.54
C TYR A 90 3.86 -11.73 -2.35
N LEU A 91 4.78 -11.00 -1.72
CA LEU A 91 5.59 -9.97 -2.35
C LEU A 91 6.49 -10.56 -3.44
N GLU A 92 7.15 -11.69 -3.18
CA GLU A 92 7.98 -12.37 -4.18
C GLU A 92 7.14 -12.76 -5.42
N LYS A 93 5.94 -13.32 -5.20
CA LYS A 93 4.99 -13.63 -6.28
C LYS A 93 4.57 -12.38 -7.04
N GLN A 94 4.23 -11.29 -6.36
CA GLN A 94 3.88 -10.03 -7.02
C GLN A 94 5.05 -9.48 -7.81
N HIS A 95 6.24 -9.43 -7.23
CA HIS A 95 7.44 -8.92 -7.89
C HIS A 95 7.78 -9.70 -9.17
N ALA A 96 7.70 -11.03 -9.12
CA ALA A 96 7.93 -11.89 -10.29
C ALA A 96 6.92 -11.62 -11.42
N LEU A 97 5.67 -11.27 -11.07
CA LEU A 97 4.63 -10.93 -12.04
C LEU A 97 4.79 -9.51 -12.60
N ARG A 98 5.26 -8.57 -11.77
CA ARG A 98 5.36 -7.14 -12.10
C ARG A 98 6.61 -6.83 -12.92
N ALA A 99 7.76 -7.44 -12.62
CA ALA A 99 9.02 -7.16 -13.32
C ALA A 99 8.93 -7.28 -14.87
N PRO A 100 8.29 -8.32 -15.46
CA PRO A 100 8.08 -8.39 -16.91
C PRO A 100 7.29 -7.21 -17.50
N PHE A 101 6.35 -6.63 -16.73
CA PHE A 101 5.59 -5.46 -17.18
C PHE A 101 6.53 -4.28 -17.46
N TYR A 102 7.50 -4.05 -16.56
CA TYR A 102 8.47 -2.97 -16.68
C TYR A 102 9.45 -3.18 -17.83
N ILE A 103 9.88 -4.42 -18.11
CA ILE A 103 10.61 -4.76 -19.34
C ILE A 103 9.80 -4.40 -20.59
N LYS A 104 8.51 -4.77 -20.62
CA LYS A 104 7.60 -4.42 -21.72
C LYS A 104 7.40 -2.91 -21.84
N ALA A 105 7.32 -2.19 -20.71
CA ALA A 105 7.24 -0.73 -20.68
C ALA A 105 8.49 -0.09 -21.26
N ALA A 106 9.68 -0.55 -20.88
CA ALA A 106 10.95 -0.09 -21.45
C ALA A 106 11.02 -0.30 -22.97
N ARG A 107 10.57 -1.48 -23.47
CA ARG A 107 10.44 -1.74 -24.91
C ARG A 107 9.50 -0.75 -25.59
N ARG A 108 8.37 -0.38 -24.96
CA ARG A 108 7.45 0.63 -25.51
C ARG A 108 8.12 2.01 -25.58
N SER A 109 8.89 2.40 -24.56
CA SER A 109 9.66 3.66 -24.58
C SER A 109 10.69 3.67 -25.71
N PHE A 110 11.44 2.59 -25.89
CA PHE A 110 12.37 2.45 -27.03
C PHE A 110 11.65 2.65 -28.38
N GLN A 111 10.52 1.99 -28.59
CA GLN A 111 9.77 2.08 -29.84
C GLN A 111 9.24 3.50 -30.10
N LYS A 112 8.84 4.23 -29.07
CA LYS A 112 8.47 5.66 -29.19
C LYS A 112 9.69 6.51 -29.53
N GLY A 113 10.81 6.32 -28.83
CA GLY A 113 12.06 7.02 -29.14
C GLY A 113 12.53 6.79 -30.57
N LEU A 114 12.41 5.56 -31.08
CA LEU A 114 12.77 5.24 -32.46
C LEU A 114 11.88 5.98 -33.47
N LYS A 115 10.57 6.09 -33.21
CA LYS A 115 9.66 6.90 -34.04
C LYS A 115 10.02 8.39 -34.02
N GLN A 116 10.51 8.90 -32.90
CA GLN A 116 10.98 10.28 -32.78
C GLN A 116 12.27 10.50 -33.59
N VAL A 117 13.26 9.58 -33.48
CA VAL A 117 14.49 9.62 -34.32
C VAL A 117 14.14 9.61 -35.81
N GLN A 118 13.12 8.86 -36.21
CA GLN A 118 12.65 8.77 -37.59
C GLN A 118 11.79 9.97 -38.04
N GLY A 119 11.50 10.93 -37.15
CA GLY A 119 10.62 12.07 -37.42
C GLY A 119 9.15 11.70 -37.63
N ILE A 120 8.75 10.45 -37.29
CA ILE A 120 7.38 9.95 -37.39
C ILE A 120 6.53 10.50 -36.23
N ASP A 121 7.09 10.50 -35.02
CA ASP A 121 6.45 11.07 -33.83
C ASP A 121 7.05 12.44 -33.53
N LYS A 122 6.22 13.48 -33.64
CA LYS A 122 6.60 14.89 -33.37
C LYS A 122 6.21 15.33 -31.97
N SER A 123 5.54 14.48 -31.18
CA SER A 123 5.20 14.81 -29.80
C SER A 123 6.43 14.70 -28.92
N ASN A 124 6.74 15.78 -28.19
CA ASN A 124 7.85 15.86 -27.23
C ASN A 124 9.14 15.21 -27.77
N SER A 125 9.63 15.76 -28.89
CA SER A 125 10.48 15.13 -29.92
C SER A 125 11.92 14.80 -29.52
N ASP A 126 12.18 14.47 -28.26
CA ASP A 126 13.52 14.15 -27.78
C ASP A 126 13.64 12.64 -27.47
N PRO A 127 14.34 11.88 -28.34
CA PRO A 127 14.65 10.47 -28.11
C PRO A 127 15.38 10.21 -26.79
N PHE A 128 16.13 11.19 -26.26
CA PHE A 128 16.81 11.09 -24.97
C PHE A 128 15.81 10.92 -23.83
N ILE A 129 14.68 11.65 -23.85
CA ILE A 129 13.62 11.49 -22.85
C ILE A 129 13.07 10.07 -22.86
N LYS A 130 12.86 9.49 -24.04
CA LYS A 130 12.37 8.11 -24.17
C LYS A 130 13.40 7.05 -23.81
N GLN A 131 14.67 7.33 -24.06
CA GLN A 131 15.76 6.53 -23.54
C GLN A 131 15.75 6.52 -22.01
N HIS A 132 15.71 7.69 -21.39
CA HIS A 132 15.71 7.84 -19.94
C HIS A 132 14.48 7.19 -19.29
N GLU A 133 13.27 7.45 -19.80
CA GLU A 133 12.05 6.76 -19.36
C GLU A 133 12.22 5.24 -19.44
N GLY A 134 12.75 4.73 -20.56
CA GLY A 134 13.02 3.31 -20.75
C GLY A 134 14.00 2.75 -19.72
N GLN A 135 15.07 3.48 -19.41
CA GLN A 135 16.05 3.12 -18.38
C GLN A 135 15.39 3.04 -17.00
N GLN A 136 14.57 4.02 -16.61
CA GLN A 136 13.85 3.98 -15.34
C GLN A 136 12.96 2.73 -15.23
N GLN A 137 12.28 2.36 -16.31
CA GLN A 137 11.51 1.11 -16.31
C GLN A 137 12.42 -0.13 -16.16
N LEU A 138 13.60 -0.17 -16.78
CA LEU A 138 14.55 -1.27 -16.54
C LEU A 138 14.98 -1.32 -15.07
N LEU A 139 15.28 -0.19 -14.45
CA LEU A 139 15.62 -0.14 -13.02
C LEU A 139 14.48 -0.69 -12.15
N GLY A 140 13.23 -0.33 -12.44
CA GLY A 140 12.08 -0.88 -11.73
C GLY A 140 11.93 -2.40 -11.90
N ALA A 141 12.19 -2.94 -13.10
CA ALA A 141 12.17 -4.39 -13.32
C ALA A 141 13.25 -5.12 -12.50
N LEU A 142 14.46 -4.56 -12.48
CA LEU A 142 15.61 -5.13 -11.79
C LEU A 142 15.50 -5.04 -10.26
N ASP A 143 14.92 -3.94 -9.77
CA ASP A 143 14.63 -3.75 -8.34
C ASP A 143 13.56 -4.73 -7.83
N LEU A 144 12.53 -5.00 -8.62
CA LEU A 144 11.50 -5.97 -8.26
C LEU A 144 12.03 -7.41 -8.28
N ALA A 145 12.84 -7.78 -9.28
CA ALA A 145 13.31 -9.16 -9.46
C ALA A 145 14.85 -9.29 -9.50
N PRO A 146 15.57 -8.88 -8.44
CA PRO A 146 17.03 -8.81 -8.45
C PRO A 146 17.70 -10.18 -8.56
N GLY A 147 17.03 -11.26 -8.14
CA GLY A 147 17.53 -12.63 -8.26
C GLY A 147 17.20 -13.34 -9.58
N SER A 148 16.50 -12.69 -10.52
CA SER A 148 16.02 -13.35 -11.75
C SER A 148 16.97 -13.13 -12.92
N ALA A 149 17.79 -14.14 -13.23
CA ALA A 149 18.70 -14.11 -14.39
C ALA A 149 17.97 -13.77 -15.71
N GLU A 150 16.73 -14.25 -15.87
CA GLU A 150 15.91 -13.97 -17.05
C GLU A 150 15.52 -12.50 -17.14
N ILE A 151 15.09 -11.87 -16.03
CA ILE A 151 14.76 -10.43 -16.02
C ILE A 151 16.01 -9.59 -16.32
N TRP A 152 17.16 -9.94 -15.74
CA TRP A 152 18.43 -9.26 -16.04
C TRP A 152 18.83 -9.40 -17.51
N PHE A 153 18.68 -10.60 -18.07
CA PHE A 153 18.97 -10.87 -19.48
C PHE A 153 18.04 -10.07 -20.40
N ASP A 154 16.75 -10.04 -20.09
CA ASP A 154 15.76 -9.26 -20.81
C ASP A 154 16.02 -7.76 -20.71
N ALA A 155 16.37 -7.26 -19.53
CA ALA A 155 16.74 -5.87 -19.33
C ALA A 155 17.98 -5.50 -20.15
N ALA A 156 19.01 -6.35 -20.16
CA ALA A 156 20.22 -6.14 -20.95
C ALA A 156 19.92 -6.02 -22.46
N LYS A 157 19.05 -6.90 -22.99
CA LYS A 157 18.61 -6.82 -24.40
C LYS A 157 17.93 -5.49 -24.73
N VAL A 158 17.10 -4.98 -23.81
CA VAL A 158 16.41 -3.69 -23.99
C VAL A 158 17.37 -2.52 -23.79
N ALA A 159 18.34 -2.61 -22.89
CA ALA A 159 19.36 -1.59 -22.67
C ALA A 159 20.24 -1.40 -23.92
N VAL A 160 20.59 -2.48 -24.64
CA VAL A 160 21.25 -2.40 -25.95
C VAL A 160 20.43 -1.57 -26.95
N ALA A 161 19.12 -1.81 -27.01
CA ALA A 161 18.23 -1.05 -27.90
C ALA A 161 18.11 0.42 -27.47
N LEU A 162 17.94 0.69 -26.17
CA LEU A 162 17.86 2.05 -25.65
C LEU A 162 19.15 2.84 -25.88
N ALA A 163 20.32 2.21 -25.76
CA ALA A 163 21.62 2.83 -26.03
C ALA A 163 21.78 3.25 -27.51
N SER A 164 20.96 2.73 -28.43
CA SER A 164 20.99 3.13 -29.84
C SER A 164 20.12 4.34 -30.18
N LEU A 165 19.36 4.90 -29.22
CA LEU A 165 18.53 6.08 -29.46
C LEU A 165 19.33 7.39 -29.43
N THR A 166 20.47 7.38 -28.73
CA THR A 166 21.33 8.55 -28.50
C THR A 166 22.79 8.17 -28.70
N GLU A 167 23.71 9.05 -28.30
CA GLU A 167 25.13 8.70 -28.23
C GLU A 167 25.35 7.46 -27.34
N PRO A 168 26.04 6.42 -27.84
CA PRO A 168 26.16 5.13 -27.16
C PRO A 168 27.18 5.14 -26.02
N GLU A 169 28.01 6.18 -25.94
CA GLU A 169 29.07 6.32 -24.95
C GLU A 169 28.46 6.34 -23.53
N GLY A 170 29.00 5.52 -22.63
CA GLY A 170 28.44 5.28 -21.29
C GLY A 170 27.25 4.30 -21.26
N GLN A 171 26.31 4.40 -22.20
CA GLN A 171 25.09 3.57 -22.18
C GLN A 171 25.31 2.09 -22.52
N VAL A 172 26.29 1.81 -23.37
CA VAL A 172 26.74 0.43 -23.68
C VAL A 172 27.17 -0.29 -22.40
N GLN A 173 27.77 0.42 -21.45
CA GLN A 173 28.30 -0.15 -20.22
C GLN A 173 27.17 -0.70 -19.33
N HIS A 174 26.03 0.00 -19.24
CA HIS A 174 24.86 -0.49 -18.51
C HIS A 174 24.36 -1.83 -19.05
N ALA A 175 24.29 -1.99 -20.37
CA ALA A 175 23.87 -3.25 -20.98
C ALA A 175 24.87 -4.39 -20.71
N ILE A 176 26.17 -4.09 -20.76
CA ILE A 176 27.24 -5.04 -20.40
C ILE A 176 27.09 -5.49 -18.95
N ASP A 177 26.90 -4.55 -18.01
CA ASP A 177 26.81 -4.87 -16.58
C ASP A 177 25.55 -5.71 -16.27
N MET A 178 24.43 -5.42 -16.95
CA MET A 178 23.22 -6.25 -16.85
C MET A 178 23.45 -7.68 -17.38
N PHE A 179 24.15 -7.85 -18.52
CA PHE A 179 24.52 -9.18 -19.01
C PHE A 179 25.48 -9.90 -18.06
N ALA A 180 26.47 -9.20 -17.49
CA ALA A 180 27.40 -9.78 -16.53
C ALA A 180 26.66 -10.33 -15.29
N HIS A 181 25.69 -9.56 -14.79
CA HIS A 181 24.88 -9.97 -13.66
C HIS A 181 23.99 -11.18 -14.01
N ALA A 182 23.30 -11.15 -15.16
CA ALA A 182 22.52 -12.29 -15.63
C ALA A 182 23.36 -13.58 -15.74
N CYS A 183 24.58 -13.49 -16.28
CA CYS A 183 25.49 -14.64 -16.42
C CYS A 183 26.10 -15.09 -15.08
N THR A 184 26.17 -14.21 -14.09
CA THR A 184 26.60 -14.57 -12.73
C THR A 184 25.51 -15.37 -12.01
N LEU A 185 24.24 -14.98 -12.20
CA LEU A 185 23.09 -15.71 -11.68
C LEU A 185 22.87 -17.04 -12.42
N ASP A 186 23.07 -17.07 -13.74
CA ASP A 186 22.87 -18.25 -14.60
C ASP A 186 23.95 -18.32 -15.71
N PRO A 187 25.07 -19.03 -15.50
CA PRO A 187 26.20 -19.07 -16.44
C PRO A 187 25.86 -19.44 -17.90
N PRO A 188 24.93 -20.39 -18.18
CA PRO A 188 24.38 -20.61 -19.52
C PRO A 188 23.96 -19.36 -20.29
N LYS A 189 23.51 -18.28 -19.62
CA LYS A 189 23.07 -17.03 -20.26
C LYS A 189 24.15 -16.35 -21.10
N LEU A 190 25.45 -16.61 -20.85
CA LEU A 190 26.52 -16.06 -21.68
C LEU A 190 26.44 -16.58 -23.12
N LYS A 191 26.16 -17.88 -23.28
CA LYS A 191 26.00 -18.49 -24.61
C LYS A 191 24.75 -17.96 -25.30
N GLU A 192 23.65 -17.83 -24.56
CA GLU A 192 22.40 -17.25 -25.07
C GLU A 192 22.58 -15.79 -25.51
N ALA A 193 23.30 -14.98 -24.72
CA ALA A 193 23.58 -13.58 -25.04
C ALA A 193 24.37 -13.45 -26.34
N LEU A 194 25.44 -14.24 -26.49
CA LEU A 194 26.25 -14.28 -27.71
C LEU A 194 25.42 -14.75 -28.92
N ALA A 195 24.55 -15.75 -28.75
CA ALA A 195 23.65 -16.19 -29.81
C ALA A 195 22.68 -15.08 -30.23
N TRP A 196 22.04 -14.40 -29.27
CA TRP A 196 21.12 -13.29 -29.52
C TRP A 196 21.81 -12.09 -30.19
N LEU A 197 23.01 -11.72 -29.74
CA LEU A 197 23.79 -10.61 -30.32
C LEU A 197 24.18 -10.87 -31.78
N ASN A 198 24.26 -12.13 -32.21
CA ASN A 198 24.56 -12.51 -33.59
C ASN A 198 23.33 -12.57 -34.51
N GLN A 199 22.12 -12.46 -33.97
CA GLN A 199 20.89 -12.42 -34.77
C GLN A 199 20.84 -11.13 -35.60
N LYS A 200 20.46 -11.25 -36.87
CA LYS A 200 20.31 -10.11 -37.80
C LYS A 200 18.96 -9.40 -37.69
N GLU A 201 17.97 -10.05 -37.08
CA GLU A 201 16.61 -9.57 -36.93
C GLU A 201 16.10 -9.85 -35.51
N GLN A 202 15.20 -9.02 -35.00
CA GLN A 202 14.53 -9.28 -33.72
C GLN A 202 13.34 -10.23 -33.94
N PRO A 203 13.29 -11.38 -33.23
CA PRO A 203 12.28 -12.41 -33.48
C PRO A 203 10.84 -11.96 -33.17
N GLU A 204 10.64 -11.01 -32.26
CA GLU A 204 9.29 -10.65 -31.78
C GLU A 204 8.51 -9.72 -32.72
N LYS A 205 9.13 -9.02 -33.68
CA LYS A 205 8.45 -7.91 -34.39
C LYS A 205 8.76 -7.73 -35.88
N SER A 206 9.56 -8.60 -36.50
CA SER A 206 10.04 -8.43 -37.89
C SER A 206 10.67 -7.05 -38.16
N GLN A 207 11.09 -6.35 -37.12
CA GLN A 207 11.65 -5.01 -37.20
C GLN A 207 13.13 -5.13 -37.52
N LYS A 208 13.56 -4.48 -38.60
CA LYS A 208 14.98 -4.43 -38.96
C LYS A 208 15.75 -3.67 -37.88
N ILE A 209 16.82 -4.28 -37.39
CA ILE A 209 17.77 -3.66 -36.46
C ILE A 209 18.40 -2.46 -37.16
N THR A 210 18.38 -1.29 -36.51
CA THR A 210 18.99 -0.06 -37.06
C THR A 210 20.51 -0.18 -37.13
N LYS A 211 21.18 0.71 -37.89
CA LYS A 211 22.65 0.69 -37.97
C LYS A 211 23.28 1.00 -36.61
N GLU A 212 22.65 1.90 -35.86
CA GLU A 212 23.03 2.32 -34.53
C GLU A 212 22.91 1.16 -33.53
N GLU A 213 21.79 0.40 -33.56
CA GLU A 213 21.64 -0.78 -32.70
C GLU A 213 22.63 -1.89 -33.08
N GLN A 214 22.92 -2.09 -34.37
CA GLN A 214 23.97 -3.03 -34.82
C GLN A 214 25.35 -2.65 -34.28
N TYR A 215 25.66 -1.35 -34.25
CA TYR A 215 26.91 -0.85 -33.69
C TYR A 215 27.01 -1.13 -32.18
N VAL A 216 25.96 -0.81 -31.41
CA VAL A 216 25.90 -1.12 -29.96
C VAL A 216 26.03 -2.63 -29.72
N ARG A 217 25.29 -3.46 -30.47
CA ARG A 217 25.39 -4.93 -30.37
C ARG A 217 26.80 -5.43 -30.63
N LYS A 218 27.52 -4.85 -31.60
CA LYS A 218 28.91 -5.21 -31.88
C LYS A 218 29.80 -4.95 -30.66
N LEU A 219 29.71 -3.77 -30.06
CA LEU A 219 30.49 -3.40 -28.88
C LEU A 219 30.24 -4.35 -27.70
N VAL A 220 28.96 -4.63 -27.40
CA VAL A 220 28.59 -5.57 -26.33
C VAL A 220 29.10 -6.99 -26.65
N ARG A 221 28.99 -7.43 -27.90
CA ARG A 221 29.45 -8.77 -28.33
C ARG A 221 30.95 -8.94 -28.15
N GLU A 222 31.76 -7.96 -28.52
CA GLU A 222 33.21 -8.00 -28.37
C GLU A 222 33.60 -8.19 -26.90
N GLN A 223 32.91 -7.50 -25.99
CA GLN A 223 33.10 -7.65 -24.55
C GLN A 223 32.73 -9.07 -24.06
N LEU A 224 31.53 -9.56 -24.40
CA LEU A 224 31.06 -10.89 -23.99
C LEU A 224 31.91 -12.03 -24.58
N GLN A 225 32.46 -11.87 -25.79
CA GLN A 225 33.40 -12.82 -26.37
C GLN A 225 34.71 -12.89 -25.56
N GLY A 226 35.15 -11.76 -24.98
CA GLY A 226 36.27 -11.73 -24.05
C GLY A 226 36.00 -12.59 -22.81
N TRP A 227 34.78 -12.52 -22.25
CA TRP A 227 34.38 -13.35 -21.11
C TRP A 227 34.35 -14.83 -21.47
N SER A 228 33.77 -15.17 -22.63
CA SER A 228 33.72 -16.55 -23.11
C SER A 228 35.12 -17.14 -23.35
N LYS A 229 36.07 -16.34 -23.87
CA LYS A 229 37.46 -16.78 -24.09
C LYS A 229 38.24 -16.93 -22.80
N SER A 230 38.06 -16.02 -21.84
CA SER A 230 38.74 -16.09 -20.55
C SER A 230 38.15 -17.14 -19.61
N GLY A 231 36.92 -17.58 -19.85
CA GLY A 231 36.19 -18.46 -18.94
C GLY A 231 35.72 -17.74 -17.67
N SER A 232 35.75 -16.41 -17.65
CA SER A 232 35.39 -15.60 -16.49
C SER A 232 34.44 -14.47 -16.88
N VAL A 233 33.32 -14.36 -16.17
CA VAL A 233 32.42 -13.21 -16.23
C VAL A 233 32.80 -12.28 -15.08
N PRO A 234 33.05 -10.97 -15.32
CA PRO A 234 33.37 -10.05 -14.26
C PRO A 234 32.17 -9.92 -13.32
N VAL A 235 32.39 -10.10 -12.02
CA VAL A 235 31.38 -9.79 -11.01
C VAL A 235 31.26 -8.27 -10.95
N ARG A 236 30.17 -7.75 -11.52
CA ARG A 236 29.83 -6.33 -11.49
C ARG A 236 28.48 -6.16 -10.82
N HIS A 237 28.45 -5.33 -9.80
CA HIS A 237 27.21 -4.76 -9.30
C HIS A 237 26.99 -3.49 -10.13
N PRO A 238 25.88 -3.38 -10.87
CA PRO A 238 25.65 -2.19 -11.65
C PRO A 238 25.56 -1.00 -10.68
N ASP A 239 26.38 0.02 -10.93
CA ASP A 239 26.46 1.20 -10.05
C ASP A 239 25.13 1.96 -9.97
N PHE A 240 24.13 1.64 -10.77
CA PHE A 240 22.83 2.31 -10.77
C PHE A 240 21.74 1.59 -9.97
N VAL A 241 21.99 0.35 -9.50
CA VAL A 241 21.01 -0.37 -8.67
C VAL A 241 21.35 -0.10 -7.21
N SER A 242 20.49 0.68 -6.54
CA SER A 242 20.56 0.80 -5.08
C SER A 242 20.50 -0.60 -4.48
N THR A 243 21.51 -0.96 -3.71
CA THR A 243 21.48 -2.23 -2.98
C THR A 243 20.63 -2.02 -1.72
N LEU A 244 19.51 -2.72 -1.67
CA LEU A 244 18.74 -2.89 -0.45
C LEU A 244 19.48 -3.92 0.41
N LYS A 245 20.07 -3.46 1.51
CA LYS A 245 20.62 -4.33 2.54
C LYS A 245 19.93 -4.02 3.86
N ASP A 246 19.28 -5.02 4.44
CA ASP A 246 18.53 -4.90 5.70
C ASP A 246 17.40 -3.84 5.65
N GLY A 247 16.75 -3.67 4.48
CA GLY A 247 15.66 -2.70 4.29
C GLY A 247 16.12 -1.24 4.17
N ILE A 248 17.43 -0.98 4.09
CA ILE A 248 18.03 0.35 3.90
C ILE A 248 18.59 0.43 2.47
N CYS A 249 18.20 1.48 1.73
CA CYS A 249 18.78 1.80 0.43
C CYS A 249 20.14 2.49 0.63
N TYR A 250 21.21 1.88 0.13
CA TYR A 250 22.52 2.53 0.05
C TYR A 250 22.66 3.18 -1.33
N PRO A 251 22.98 4.49 -1.41
CA PRO A 251 23.22 5.13 -2.69
C PRO A 251 24.42 4.48 -3.38
N ALA A 252 24.37 4.48 -4.71
CA ALA A 252 25.52 4.21 -5.55
C ALA A 252 26.73 5.04 -5.11
N ARG A 253 27.92 4.46 -5.13
CA ARG A 253 29.16 5.12 -4.66
C ARG A 253 29.40 6.45 -5.37
N ASP A 254 29.24 7.56 -4.65
CA ASP A 254 29.73 8.86 -5.09
C ASP A 254 31.26 8.92 -4.92
N GLN A 255 32.00 8.87 -6.03
CA GLN A 255 33.40 9.27 -6.09
C GLN A 255 33.64 10.24 -7.25
N GLU A 256 33.32 11.51 -7.05
CA GLU A 256 34.06 12.59 -7.68
C GLU A 256 34.68 13.49 -6.61
N ARG A 257 36.01 13.56 -6.61
CA ARG A 257 36.76 14.50 -5.78
C ARG A 257 36.52 15.90 -6.32
N LEU A 258 35.67 16.67 -5.64
CA LEU A 258 35.55 18.11 -5.84
C LEU A 258 36.92 18.77 -5.63
N ALA A 259 37.56 19.20 -6.71
CA ALA A 259 38.76 20.01 -6.68
C ALA A 259 38.40 21.43 -6.22
N GLY A 260 38.86 21.83 -5.03
CA GLY A 260 38.74 23.20 -4.54
C GLY A 260 38.27 23.35 -3.09
N VAL A 261 37.72 22.29 -2.49
CA VAL A 261 37.45 22.24 -1.04
C VAL A 261 38.57 21.42 -0.38
N HIS A 262 39.22 21.96 0.65
CA HIS A 262 40.24 21.22 1.36
C HIS A 262 39.59 19.94 1.93
N PRO A 263 40.12 18.73 1.70
CA PRO A 263 39.45 17.47 2.08
C PRO A 263 39.06 17.38 3.56
N LYS A 264 39.73 18.15 4.43
CA LYS A 264 39.43 18.25 5.86
C LYS A 264 38.13 19.01 6.18
N ASP A 265 37.63 19.83 5.26
CA ASP A 265 36.43 20.66 5.44
C ASP A 265 35.19 20.04 4.80
N VAL A 266 35.34 19.13 3.83
CA VAL A 266 34.22 18.43 3.17
C VAL A 266 33.39 17.63 4.18
N ALA A 267 34.04 16.91 5.10
CA ALA A 267 33.34 16.17 6.16
C ALA A 267 32.47 17.11 7.00
N LYS A 268 33.04 18.23 7.47
CA LYS A 268 32.30 19.24 8.24
C LYS A 268 31.15 19.86 7.44
N ILE A 269 31.30 20.07 6.13
CA ILE A 269 30.23 20.61 5.28
C ILE A 269 29.10 19.58 5.11
N VAL A 270 29.44 18.32 4.85
CA VAL A 270 28.46 17.23 4.70
C VAL A 270 27.77 16.91 6.03
N ASP A 271 28.47 17.02 7.16
CA ASP A 271 27.89 16.88 8.51
C ASP A 271 26.78 17.93 8.77
N ASN A 272 26.79 19.05 8.03
CA ASN A 272 25.75 20.07 8.10
C ASN A 272 24.60 19.86 7.10
N PHE A 273 24.62 18.79 6.28
CA PHE A 273 23.50 18.48 5.41
C PHE A 273 22.26 18.15 6.24
N GLN A 274 21.15 18.78 5.88
CA GLN A 274 19.85 18.47 6.47
C GLN A 274 19.06 17.60 5.50
N VAL A 275 18.72 16.38 5.92
CA VAL A 275 17.77 15.55 5.20
C VAL A 275 16.36 16.07 5.48
N ARG A 276 15.58 16.32 4.43
CA ARG A 276 14.19 16.74 4.53
C ARG A 276 13.30 15.79 3.74
N ASN A 277 12.26 15.25 4.37
CA ASN A 277 11.25 14.49 3.68
C ASN A 277 10.35 15.46 2.89
N ALA A 278 10.54 15.50 1.57
CA ALA A 278 9.69 16.28 0.68
C ALA A 278 8.49 15.41 0.26
N PHE A 279 7.27 15.84 0.64
CA PHE A 279 6.00 15.24 0.25
C PHE A 279 5.75 13.79 0.75
N PRO A 280 5.93 13.49 2.06
CA PRO A 280 5.62 12.16 2.57
C PRO A 280 4.11 11.90 2.51
N THR A 281 3.71 10.77 1.91
CA THR A 281 2.34 10.27 2.03
C THR A 281 2.21 9.58 3.39
N LYS A 282 1.34 10.06 4.28
CA LYS A 282 1.13 9.45 5.61
C LYS A 282 -0.02 8.44 5.56
N ILE A 283 0.23 7.23 6.03
CA ILE A 283 -0.77 6.20 6.32
C ILE A 283 -0.71 5.94 7.83
N LEU A 284 -1.85 5.99 8.51
CA LEU A 284 -1.94 5.75 9.95
C LEU A 284 -2.70 4.44 10.18
N SER A 285 -2.24 3.59 11.08
CA SER A 285 -2.96 2.38 11.46
C SER A 285 -2.93 2.14 12.97
N VAL A 286 -3.95 1.44 13.45
CA VAL A 286 -4.10 1.04 14.86
C VAL A 286 -4.98 -0.21 14.96
N ASN A 287 -4.64 -1.16 15.83
CA ASN A 287 -5.50 -2.33 16.08
C ASN A 287 -6.53 -2.02 17.15
N VAL A 288 -7.76 -1.71 16.77
CA VAL A 288 -8.76 -1.18 17.70
C VAL A 288 -9.48 -2.22 18.56
N ARG A 289 -9.15 -3.51 18.42
CA ARG A 289 -9.91 -4.63 18.99
C ARG A 289 -10.09 -4.53 20.51
N SER A 290 -9.04 -4.16 21.24
CA SER A 290 -9.06 -4.09 22.71
C SER A 290 -9.83 -2.90 23.28
N TRP A 291 -10.15 -1.89 22.47
CA TRP A 291 -10.97 -0.74 22.88
C TRP A 291 -12.44 -0.88 22.48
N LEU A 292 -12.79 -1.99 21.82
CA LEU A 292 -14.15 -2.28 21.37
C LEU A 292 -14.82 -3.30 22.30
N PRO A 293 -16.17 -3.33 22.38
CA PRO A 293 -16.86 -4.36 23.13
C PRO A 293 -16.45 -5.77 22.70
N GLU A 294 -16.43 -6.71 23.63
CA GLU A 294 -16.09 -8.11 23.32
C GLU A 294 -16.98 -8.65 22.20
N GLY A 295 -16.38 -9.32 21.21
CA GLY A 295 -17.08 -9.88 20.04
C GLY A 295 -17.63 -8.87 19.04
N PHE A 296 -17.34 -7.57 19.19
CA PHE A 296 -17.83 -6.50 18.30
C PHE A 296 -17.52 -6.75 16.81
N THR A 297 -16.27 -7.03 16.48
CA THR A 297 -15.79 -7.31 15.12
C THR A 297 -16.48 -8.53 14.53
N THR A 298 -16.59 -9.61 15.32
CA THR A 298 -17.28 -10.84 14.93
C THR A 298 -18.76 -10.61 14.61
N ARG A 299 -19.49 -9.91 15.49
CA ARG A 299 -20.93 -9.63 15.28
C ARG A 299 -21.19 -8.78 14.04
N LEU A 300 -20.39 -7.74 13.82
CA LEU A 300 -20.48 -6.91 12.61
C LEU A 300 -20.18 -7.72 11.35
N ALA A 301 -19.12 -8.53 11.38
CA ALA A 301 -18.76 -9.38 10.26
C ALA A 301 -19.85 -10.41 9.93
N ASP A 302 -20.40 -11.09 10.94
CA ASP A 302 -21.50 -12.04 10.78
C ASP A 302 -22.74 -11.37 10.19
N LEU A 303 -23.06 -10.15 10.63
CA LEU A 303 -24.19 -9.40 10.12
C LEU A 303 -24.00 -9.05 8.64
N ALA A 304 -22.81 -8.60 8.26
CA ALA A 304 -22.46 -8.28 6.88
C ALA A 304 -22.49 -9.51 5.98
N VAL A 305 -21.88 -10.62 6.40
CA VAL A 305 -21.85 -11.88 5.64
C VAL A 305 -23.26 -12.41 5.40
N ARG A 306 -24.10 -12.51 6.45
CA ARG A 306 -25.48 -12.97 6.29
C ARG A 306 -26.27 -12.11 5.31
N LYS A 307 -26.10 -10.79 5.36
CA LYS A 307 -26.80 -9.88 4.44
C LYS A 307 -26.27 -10.00 3.01
N TYR A 308 -24.96 -10.10 2.85
CA TYR A 308 -24.31 -10.29 1.56
C TYR A 308 -24.77 -11.59 0.89
N GLU A 309 -24.80 -12.70 1.62
CA GLU A 309 -25.31 -13.99 1.12
C GLU A 309 -26.79 -13.92 0.74
N GLN A 310 -27.62 -13.28 1.57
CA GLN A 310 -29.03 -13.06 1.25
C GLN A 310 -29.20 -12.23 -0.03
N PHE A 311 -28.37 -11.19 -0.20
CA PHE A 311 -28.36 -10.34 -1.38
C PHE A 311 -27.89 -11.11 -2.62
N GLY A 312 -26.81 -11.88 -2.52
CA GLY A 312 -26.24 -12.70 -3.59
C GLY A 312 -27.19 -13.76 -4.15
N LYS A 313 -28.13 -14.28 -3.35
CA LYS A 313 -29.19 -15.19 -3.84
C LYS A 313 -30.06 -14.58 -4.94
N GLN A 314 -30.09 -13.25 -5.08
CA GLN A 314 -30.84 -12.55 -6.13
C GLN A 314 -30.05 -12.44 -7.45
N TYR A 315 -28.74 -12.76 -7.42
CA TYR A 315 -27.82 -12.63 -8.54
C TYR A 315 -27.01 -13.94 -8.72
N PRO A 316 -27.66 -15.06 -9.09
CA PRO A 316 -26.94 -16.33 -9.24
C PRO A 316 -25.89 -16.25 -10.37
N GLY A 317 -24.69 -16.77 -10.11
CA GLY A 317 -23.62 -16.90 -11.11
C GLY A 317 -22.88 -15.60 -11.45
N ILE A 318 -23.15 -14.52 -10.72
CA ILE A 318 -22.40 -13.27 -10.86
C ILE A 318 -20.97 -13.42 -10.32
N ASP A 319 -20.02 -12.70 -10.92
CA ASP A 319 -18.66 -12.60 -10.38
C ASP A 319 -18.68 -11.98 -8.96
N PRO A 320 -17.87 -12.47 -8.01
CA PRO A 320 -17.83 -11.92 -6.65
C PRO A 320 -17.52 -10.42 -6.58
N ASN A 321 -16.70 -9.87 -7.49
CA ASN A 321 -16.43 -8.43 -7.56
C ASN A 321 -17.70 -7.66 -7.94
N ASP A 322 -18.36 -8.07 -9.03
CA ASP A 322 -19.58 -7.43 -9.51
C ASP A 322 -20.73 -7.53 -8.49
N LEU A 323 -20.79 -8.62 -7.72
CA LEU A 323 -21.73 -8.75 -6.61
C LEU A 323 -21.44 -7.74 -5.50
N ASN A 324 -20.17 -7.52 -5.16
CA ASN A 324 -19.77 -6.56 -4.14
C ASN A 324 -20.09 -5.13 -4.57
N ASP A 325 -19.88 -4.78 -5.84
CA ASP A 325 -20.26 -3.47 -6.38
C ASP A 325 -21.78 -3.25 -6.36
N LYS A 326 -22.57 -4.28 -6.69
CA LYS A 326 -24.03 -4.24 -6.53
C LYS A 326 -24.45 -4.14 -5.06
N PHE A 327 -23.74 -4.84 -4.17
CA PHE A 327 -24.00 -4.79 -2.74
C PHE A 327 -23.67 -3.42 -2.15
N PHE A 328 -22.62 -2.76 -2.63
CA PHE A 328 -22.32 -1.37 -2.32
C PHE A 328 -23.48 -0.45 -2.73
N GLY A 329 -23.96 -0.55 -3.98
CA GLY A 329 -25.11 0.24 -4.45
C GLY A 329 -26.43 -0.02 -3.71
N PHE A 330 -26.59 -1.21 -3.11
CA PHE A 330 -27.74 -1.53 -2.26
C PHE A 330 -27.72 -0.79 -0.92
N GLN A 331 -26.52 -0.66 -0.33
CA GLN A 331 -26.31 -0.07 1.00
C GLN A 331 -26.67 1.41 1.03
N SER A 332 -27.04 1.90 2.22
CA SER A 332 -27.16 3.33 2.49
C SER A 332 -25.88 3.79 3.18
N THR A 333 -25.03 4.49 2.43
CA THR A 333 -23.66 4.76 2.86
C THR A 333 -23.53 6.04 3.68
N ARG A 334 -24.45 7.01 3.53
CA ARG A 334 -24.43 8.26 4.32
C ARG A 334 -25.10 8.06 5.67
N ALA A 335 -24.30 7.94 6.72
CA ALA A 335 -24.77 7.61 8.07
C ALA A 335 -25.67 8.70 8.68
N ASP A 336 -25.37 9.97 8.37
CA ASP A 336 -26.10 11.16 8.77
C ASP A 336 -27.44 11.34 8.03
N GLN A 337 -27.61 10.65 6.89
CA GLN A 337 -28.79 10.77 6.03
C GLN A 337 -29.66 9.50 6.00
N LEU A 338 -29.50 8.57 6.97
CA LEU A 338 -30.28 7.33 7.02
C LEU A 338 -31.76 7.60 7.32
N SER A 339 -32.53 7.87 6.27
CA SER A 339 -33.97 8.02 6.33
C SER A 339 -34.67 6.73 6.78
N LYS A 340 -35.92 6.85 7.25
CA LYS A 340 -36.73 5.67 7.65
C LYS A 340 -36.87 4.63 6.53
N SER A 341 -36.82 5.03 5.25
CA SER A 341 -36.87 4.09 4.12
C SER A 341 -35.53 3.39 3.91
N GLN A 342 -34.40 4.08 4.06
CA GLN A 342 -33.07 3.47 3.99
C GLN A 342 -32.81 2.50 5.13
N GLN A 343 -33.23 2.84 6.35
CA GLN A 343 -33.16 1.93 7.49
C GLN A 343 -33.93 0.63 7.25
N LYS A 344 -35.01 0.65 6.46
CA LYS A 344 -35.75 -0.57 6.10
C LYS A 344 -35.02 -1.51 5.15
N LYS A 345 -33.99 -1.04 4.42
CA LYS A 345 -33.19 -1.91 3.52
C LYS A 345 -32.39 -2.93 4.32
N TRP A 346 -31.82 -2.51 5.44
CA TRP A 346 -30.99 -3.33 6.32
C TRP A 346 -31.21 -2.95 7.79
N PRO A 347 -32.41 -3.22 8.33
CA PRO A 347 -32.80 -2.78 9.68
C PRO A 347 -31.87 -3.34 10.76
N GLU A 348 -31.40 -4.57 10.56
CA GLU A 348 -30.51 -5.25 11.50
C GLU A 348 -29.18 -4.50 11.68
N MET A 349 -28.69 -3.82 10.64
CA MET A 349 -27.48 -2.97 10.71
C MET A 349 -27.82 -1.54 11.12
N TYR A 350 -28.77 -0.90 10.44
CA TYR A 350 -28.95 0.55 10.57
C TYR A 350 -29.80 0.98 11.77
N ARG A 351 -30.77 0.17 12.18
CA ARG A 351 -31.71 0.51 13.25
C ARG A 351 -31.41 -0.24 14.54
N ASP A 352 -31.14 -1.54 14.41
CA ASP A 352 -31.17 -2.47 15.55
C ASP A 352 -29.76 -2.76 16.12
N SER A 353 -28.69 -2.44 15.39
CA SER A 353 -27.30 -2.71 15.84
C SER A 353 -26.71 -1.53 16.63
N GLU A 354 -26.45 -1.75 17.91
CA GLU A 354 -25.62 -0.85 18.73
C GLU A 354 -24.17 -0.84 18.24
N ASP A 355 -23.67 -1.96 17.73
CA ASP A 355 -22.32 -2.05 17.18
C ASP A 355 -22.14 -1.11 15.98
N PHE A 356 -23.18 -0.93 15.14
CA PHE A 356 -23.12 0.01 14.02
C PHE A 356 -23.06 1.47 14.48
N LYS A 357 -23.74 1.82 15.59
CA LYS A 357 -23.66 3.16 16.20
C LYS A 357 -22.27 3.43 16.80
N ILE A 358 -21.62 2.41 17.36
CA ILE A 358 -20.23 2.52 17.82
C ILE A 358 -19.29 2.64 16.61
N LEU A 359 -19.47 1.79 15.59
CA LEU A 359 -18.67 1.81 14.36
C LEU A 359 -18.67 3.20 13.71
N THR A 360 -19.84 3.81 13.52
CA THR A 360 -19.96 5.15 12.91
C THR A 360 -19.19 6.22 13.69
N ARG A 361 -19.24 6.20 15.03
CA ARG A 361 -18.48 7.14 15.88
C ARG A 361 -16.98 6.88 15.79
N VAL A 362 -16.55 5.62 15.86
CA VAL A 362 -15.13 5.22 15.76
C VAL A 362 -14.56 5.62 14.41
N MET A 363 -15.25 5.30 13.30
CA MET A 363 -14.79 5.63 11.96
C MET A 363 -14.74 7.14 11.72
N LYS A 364 -15.77 7.90 12.14
CA LYS A 364 -15.73 9.37 12.03
C LYS A 364 -14.60 9.99 12.86
N GLY A 365 -14.44 9.54 14.10
CA GLY A 365 -13.35 9.98 14.98
C GLY A 365 -11.96 9.65 14.41
N ALA A 366 -11.79 8.47 13.82
CA ALA A 366 -10.53 8.08 13.19
C ALA A 366 -10.20 8.92 11.94
N LEU A 367 -11.20 9.20 11.10
CA LEU A 367 -11.05 10.04 9.91
C LEU A 367 -10.67 11.49 10.26
N LEU A 368 -11.33 12.08 11.25
CA LEU A 368 -11.01 13.42 11.76
C LEU A 368 -9.64 13.44 12.45
N GLY A 369 -9.36 12.42 13.26
CA GLY A 369 -8.07 12.23 13.92
C GLY A 369 -6.92 12.09 12.92
N PHE A 370 -7.15 11.44 11.77
CA PHE A 370 -6.18 11.36 10.68
C PHE A 370 -5.87 12.75 10.11
N LEU A 371 -6.88 13.57 9.79
CA LEU A 371 -6.67 14.93 9.28
C LEU A 371 -5.87 15.77 10.28
N ASN A 372 -6.25 15.75 11.57
CA ASN A 372 -5.56 16.47 12.63
C ASN A 372 -4.09 16.03 12.77
N LYS A 373 -3.82 14.72 12.78
CA LYS A 373 -2.45 14.19 12.89
C LYS A 373 -1.60 14.43 11.65
N THR A 374 -2.21 14.58 10.48
CA THR A 374 -1.50 14.86 9.24
C THR A 374 -1.21 16.35 9.04
N GLY A 375 -1.83 17.22 9.83
CA GLY A 375 -1.72 18.68 9.73
C GLY A 375 -2.73 19.30 8.77
N ALA A 376 -3.67 18.51 8.25
CA ALA A 376 -4.72 19.03 7.39
C ALA A 376 -5.71 19.87 8.23
N PRO A 377 -6.15 21.04 7.73
CA PRO A 377 -7.08 21.88 8.46
C PRO A 377 -8.42 21.15 8.63
N VAL A 378 -8.83 20.96 9.88
CA VAL A 378 -10.16 20.46 10.22
C VAL A 378 -11.03 21.69 10.55
N PRO A 379 -12.08 22.00 9.76
CA PRO A 379 -13.11 22.96 10.11
C PRO A 379 -13.52 22.86 11.58
N GLN A 380 -13.71 24.02 12.22
CA GLN A 380 -14.07 24.10 13.65
C GLN A 380 -15.40 23.41 13.98
N SER A 381 -16.25 23.15 12.99
CA SER A 381 -17.50 22.41 13.17
C SER A 381 -17.42 21.00 12.56
N ASP A 382 -17.55 19.98 13.40
CA ASP A 382 -17.67 18.56 12.98
C ASP A 382 -18.84 18.28 12.01
N GLN A 383 -19.75 19.25 11.84
CA GLN A 383 -20.93 19.16 10.97
C GLN A 383 -20.61 19.36 9.49
N SER A 384 -19.48 19.97 9.13
CA SER A 384 -19.12 20.23 7.73
C SER A 384 -18.64 18.99 6.98
N TYR A 385 -18.46 17.85 7.68
CA TYR A 385 -18.06 16.59 7.07
C TYR A 385 -19.12 15.50 7.21
N GLY A 386 -19.55 14.99 6.05
CA GLY A 386 -20.39 13.80 5.94
C GLY A 386 -19.57 12.52 6.09
N LEU A 387 -20.11 11.55 6.82
CA LEU A 387 -19.54 10.20 6.91
C LEU A 387 -20.22 9.30 5.87
N VAL A 388 -19.42 8.77 4.95
CA VAL A 388 -19.82 7.67 4.07
C VAL A 388 -19.22 6.38 4.64
N LEU A 389 -20.02 5.36 4.92
CA LEU A 389 -19.60 4.11 5.55
C LEU A 389 -20.33 2.93 4.90
N TRP A 390 -19.60 1.88 4.54
CA TRP A 390 -20.18 0.66 3.95
C TRP A 390 -19.40 -0.59 4.36
N ALA A 391 -20.06 -1.74 4.25
CA ALA A 391 -19.44 -3.05 4.39
C ALA A 391 -18.98 -3.54 3.01
N ALA A 392 -17.75 -4.07 2.96
CA ALA A 392 -17.20 -4.82 1.85
C ALA A 392 -16.97 -6.27 2.31
N VAL A 393 -17.50 -7.22 1.53
CA VAL A 393 -17.44 -8.65 1.84
C VAL A 393 -16.73 -9.37 0.71
N TYR A 394 -15.60 -9.98 1.02
CA TYR A 394 -14.76 -10.71 0.06
C TYR A 394 -14.86 -12.21 0.37
N PRO A 395 -15.72 -12.95 -0.36
CA PRO A 395 -15.81 -14.39 -0.20
C PRO A 395 -14.51 -15.07 -0.66
N GLY A 396 -14.26 -16.28 -0.16
CA GLY A 396 -13.05 -17.07 -0.40
C GLY A 396 -12.83 -17.59 -1.84
N ASN A 397 -13.54 -17.03 -2.81
CA ASN A 397 -13.57 -17.49 -4.19
C ASN A 397 -13.30 -16.36 -5.21
N GLY A 398 -12.53 -15.33 -4.83
CA GLY A 398 -12.03 -14.34 -5.79
C GLY A 398 -12.68 -12.97 -5.71
N GLY A 399 -13.15 -12.53 -4.54
CA GLY A 399 -13.54 -11.12 -4.35
C GLY A 399 -12.32 -10.21 -4.43
N ARG A 400 -12.38 -9.14 -5.23
CA ARG A 400 -11.34 -8.11 -5.31
C ARG A 400 -11.95 -6.71 -5.26
N HIS A 401 -11.10 -5.70 -5.34
CA HIS A 401 -11.49 -4.35 -5.66
C HIS A 401 -10.37 -3.68 -6.45
N GLY A 402 -10.71 -3.15 -7.63
CA GLY A 402 -9.75 -2.60 -8.59
C GLY A 402 -8.97 -1.39 -8.07
N TYR A 403 -8.03 -0.92 -8.88
CA TYR A 403 -7.36 0.35 -8.61
C TYR A 403 -8.38 1.47 -8.69
N HIS A 404 -8.42 2.31 -7.65
CA HIS A 404 -9.30 3.46 -7.61
C HIS A 404 -8.82 4.47 -6.56
N VAL A 405 -9.53 5.60 -6.48
CA VAL A 405 -9.40 6.63 -5.46
C VAL A 405 -10.79 7.03 -4.98
N HIS A 406 -10.91 7.63 -3.80
CA HIS A 406 -12.19 8.12 -3.29
C HIS A 406 -12.36 9.61 -3.57
N GLN A 407 -12.71 9.93 -4.82
CA GLN A 407 -12.91 11.31 -5.26
C GLN A 407 -13.91 12.06 -4.36
N GLY A 408 -13.61 13.32 -4.08
CA GLY A 408 -14.47 14.19 -3.26
C GLY A 408 -14.45 13.93 -1.76
N SER A 409 -13.59 13.03 -1.29
CA SER A 409 -13.37 12.79 0.14
C SER A 409 -12.04 13.43 0.58
N ALA A 410 -11.88 13.74 1.86
CA ALA A 410 -10.63 14.28 2.43
C ALA A 410 -9.73 13.15 2.94
N SER A 411 -10.32 12.18 3.63
CA SER A 411 -9.64 10.99 4.13
C SER A 411 -10.51 9.76 3.97
N SER A 412 -9.86 8.61 3.98
CA SER A 412 -10.48 7.29 3.91
C SER A 412 -9.92 6.41 5.02
N CYS A 413 -10.75 5.55 5.59
CA CYS A 413 -10.33 4.57 6.58
C CYS A 413 -11.01 3.21 6.33
N VAL A 414 -10.36 2.13 6.73
CA VAL A 414 -10.88 0.77 6.63
C VAL A 414 -10.68 0.06 7.96
N LEU A 415 -11.78 -0.43 8.57
CA LEU A 415 -11.74 -1.33 9.72
C LEU A 415 -11.91 -2.78 9.25
N TYR A 416 -10.98 -3.65 9.62
CA TYR A 416 -11.02 -5.07 9.29
C TYR A 416 -11.74 -5.86 10.39
N ALA A 417 -13.03 -6.13 10.18
CA ALA A 417 -13.88 -6.83 11.15
C ALA A 417 -13.69 -8.36 11.12
N ARG A 418 -13.24 -8.91 10.00
CA ARG A 418 -12.83 -10.30 9.84
C ARG A 418 -11.73 -10.39 8.79
N VAL A 419 -10.63 -11.04 9.12
CA VAL A 419 -9.55 -11.32 8.16
C VAL A 419 -9.32 -12.82 8.14
N ALA A 420 -9.36 -13.38 6.93
CA ALA A 420 -9.06 -14.77 6.65
C ALA A 420 -7.58 -14.88 6.31
N GLY A 421 -6.77 -15.45 7.22
CA GLY A 421 -5.32 -15.57 7.04
C GLY A 421 -4.58 -14.24 6.92
N ALA A 422 -3.28 -14.31 6.67
CA ALA A 422 -2.40 -13.14 6.52
C ALA A 422 -2.15 -12.75 5.05
N SER A 423 -2.91 -13.27 4.09
CA SER A 423 -2.47 -13.31 2.68
C SER A 423 -2.99 -12.20 1.77
N THR A 424 -4.11 -11.55 2.13
CA THR A 424 -4.74 -10.55 1.24
C THR A 424 -4.56 -9.14 1.78
N PRO A 425 -3.57 -8.37 1.28
CA PRO A 425 -3.33 -7.02 1.75
C PRO A 425 -4.38 -6.03 1.22
N ILE A 426 -4.27 -4.78 1.65
CA ILE A 426 -4.58 -3.61 0.81
C ILE A 426 -3.26 -3.08 0.27
N SER A 427 -3.22 -2.71 -1.00
CA SER A 427 -2.02 -2.21 -1.67
C SER A 427 -2.21 -0.73 -1.99
N PHE A 428 -1.31 0.11 -1.48
CA PHE A 428 -1.25 1.54 -1.72
C PHE A 428 -0.14 1.85 -2.70
N ILE A 429 -0.45 2.65 -3.72
CA ILE A 429 0.46 2.92 -4.83
C ILE A 429 1.09 4.28 -4.64
N ASP A 430 2.39 4.40 -4.92
CA ASP A 430 3.07 5.69 -4.87
C ASP A 430 2.38 6.69 -5.82
N PRO A 431 1.82 7.80 -5.30
CA PRO A 431 1.05 8.75 -6.09
C PRO A 431 1.88 9.45 -7.18
N ARG A 432 3.22 9.40 -7.09
CA ARG A 432 4.13 9.94 -8.12
C ARG A 432 4.21 9.03 -9.34
N GLY A 433 4.01 7.73 -9.15
CA GLY A 433 3.92 6.73 -10.21
C GLY A 433 2.49 6.47 -10.69
N ALA A 434 1.50 6.87 -9.89
CA ALA A 434 0.08 6.76 -10.14
C ALA A 434 -0.66 8.07 -9.78
N PRO A 435 -0.70 9.06 -10.70
CA PRO A 435 -1.34 10.34 -10.44
C PRO A 435 -2.82 10.22 -10.05
N PRO A 436 -3.27 10.82 -8.94
CA PRO A 436 -4.61 10.61 -8.37
C PRO A 436 -5.76 11.17 -9.22
N VAL A 437 -5.43 11.89 -10.29
CA VAL A 437 -6.39 12.49 -11.24
C VAL A 437 -6.78 11.56 -12.38
N ASN A 438 -6.11 10.41 -12.51
CA ASN A 438 -6.46 9.43 -13.53
C ASN A 438 -7.71 8.64 -13.13
N ASP A 439 -8.47 8.24 -14.14
CA ASP A 439 -9.50 7.22 -13.98
C ASP A 439 -8.83 5.84 -13.95
N TYR A 440 -8.84 5.21 -12.78
CA TYR A 440 -8.27 3.87 -12.59
C TYR A 440 -9.32 2.76 -12.73
N GLU A 441 -10.61 3.10 -12.72
CA GLU A 441 -11.68 2.12 -12.83
C GLU A 441 -11.81 1.57 -14.26
N GLN A 442 -11.24 2.25 -15.26
CA GLN A 442 -11.10 1.75 -16.63
C GLN A 442 -10.23 0.49 -16.75
N TYR A 443 -9.43 0.17 -15.72
CA TYR A 443 -8.59 -1.01 -15.68
C TYR A 443 -9.38 -2.20 -15.15
N GLU A 444 -10.06 -2.90 -16.06
CA GLU A 444 -10.99 -3.97 -15.73
C GLU A 444 -10.32 -5.08 -14.92
N LYS A 445 -9.09 -5.49 -15.24
CA LYS A 445 -8.39 -6.57 -14.54
C LYS A 445 -7.46 -6.02 -13.48
N GLU A 446 -7.22 -6.83 -12.45
CA GLU A 446 -6.30 -6.55 -11.32
C GLU A 446 -4.89 -6.15 -11.76
N ARG A 447 -4.49 -6.47 -13.00
CA ARG A 447 -3.15 -6.27 -13.54
C ARG A 447 -3.12 -5.39 -14.80
N ASP A 448 -4.20 -4.68 -15.07
CA ASP A 448 -4.25 -3.79 -16.24
C ASP A 448 -3.51 -2.46 -15.98
N PHE A 449 -3.10 -2.21 -14.74
CA PHE A 449 -2.35 -1.03 -14.31
C PHE A 449 -1.11 -1.39 -13.49
N GLU A 450 -0.03 -0.64 -13.72
CA GLU A 450 1.19 -0.63 -12.91
C GLU A 450 1.71 0.82 -12.81
N PRO A 451 2.17 1.28 -11.64
CA PRO A 451 2.79 2.60 -11.48
C PRO A 451 4.06 2.74 -12.31
N GLN A 452 4.40 3.97 -12.70
CA GLN A 452 5.63 4.24 -13.45
C GLN A 452 6.85 4.22 -12.53
N ALA A 453 7.90 3.50 -12.94
CA ALA A 453 9.22 3.61 -12.31
C ALA A 453 9.79 5.04 -12.48
N PRO A 454 10.54 5.58 -11.50
CA PRO A 454 11.08 4.92 -10.30
C PRO A 454 10.11 4.84 -9.11
N PHE A 455 8.84 5.23 -9.31
CA PHE A 455 7.81 5.21 -8.27
C PHE A 455 6.97 3.93 -8.35
N HIS A 456 7.61 2.81 -8.67
CA HIS A 456 6.94 1.52 -8.88
C HIS A 456 6.66 0.75 -7.58
N HIS A 457 7.14 1.22 -6.44
CA HIS A 457 6.95 0.53 -5.17
C HIS A 457 5.53 0.74 -4.66
N ASN A 458 4.94 -0.34 -4.16
CA ASN A 458 3.65 -0.32 -3.50
C ASN A 458 3.88 -0.54 -2.00
N GLU A 459 3.12 0.16 -1.16
CA GLU A 459 3.04 -0.12 0.27
C GLU A 459 1.90 -1.11 0.49
N TYR A 460 2.22 -2.27 1.06
CA TYR A 460 1.24 -3.32 1.35
C TYR A 460 0.92 -3.35 2.82
N PHE A 461 -0.36 -3.27 3.18
CA PHE A 461 -0.82 -3.44 4.55
C PHE A 461 -1.59 -4.76 4.67
N PHE A 462 -1.03 -5.70 5.42
CA PHE A 462 -1.62 -7.01 5.72
C PHE A 462 -2.38 -6.93 7.05
N PRO A 463 -3.71 -6.78 7.02
CA PRO A 463 -4.45 -6.51 8.24
C PRO A 463 -4.64 -7.76 9.10
N THR A 464 -4.87 -7.53 10.38
CA THR A 464 -5.40 -8.48 11.34
C THR A 464 -6.80 -8.03 11.79
N GLU A 465 -7.56 -8.92 12.45
CA GLU A 465 -8.87 -8.55 12.97
C GLU A 465 -8.77 -7.38 13.96
N GLY A 466 -9.59 -6.36 13.73
CA GLY A 466 -9.62 -5.12 14.49
C GLY A 466 -8.64 -4.06 13.99
N ASP A 467 -7.78 -4.34 13.02
CA ASP A 467 -6.95 -3.29 12.42
C ASP A 467 -7.83 -2.24 11.74
N LEU A 468 -7.50 -0.98 12.01
CA LEU A 468 -8.06 0.20 11.38
C LEU A 468 -6.91 0.94 10.70
N VAL A 469 -7.01 1.14 9.39
CA VAL A 469 -6.04 1.89 8.59
C VAL A 469 -6.71 3.12 7.98
N CYS A 470 -6.05 4.27 8.04
CA CYS A 470 -6.49 5.54 7.49
C CYS A 470 -5.44 6.15 6.58
N PHE A 471 -5.87 6.74 5.48
CA PHE A 471 -5.01 7.26 4.42
C PHE A 471 -5.68 8.44 3.70
N PRO A 472 -4.92 9.25 2.94
CA PRO A 472 -5.50 10.30 2.11
C PRO A 472 -6.41 9.67 1.05
N SER A 473 -7.61 10.19 0.87
CA SER A 473 -8.62 9.65 -0.06
C SER A 473 -8.15 9.59 -1.53
N TRP A 474 -7.17 10.42 -1.88
CA TRP A 474 -6.55 10.48 -3.20
C TRP A 474 -5.46 9.45 -3.42
N LEU A 475 -5.04 8.73 -2.38
CA LEU A 475 -4.04 7.69 -2.52
C LEU A 475 -4.61 6.52 -3.32
N VAL A 476 -4.01 6.28 -4.50
CA VAL A 476 -4.40 5.17 -5.37
C VAL A 476 -4.18 3.87 -4.61
N HIS A 477 -5.20 3.02 -4.57
CA HIS A 477 -5.13 1.76 -3.86
C HIS A 477 -6.01 0.70 -4.51
N ASN A 478 -5.72 -0.57 -4.20
CA ASN A 478 -6.54 -1.71 -4.60
C ASN A 478 -6.58 -2.78 -3.51
N VAL A 479 -7.57 -3.66 -3.63
CA VAL A 479 -7.67 -4.89 -2.83
C VAL A 479 -7.51 -6.07 -3.80
N PRO A 480 -6.37 -6.79 -3.74
CA PRO A 480 -6.14 -7.97 -4.56
C PRO A 480 -7.24 -9.03 -4.39
N SER A 481 -7.33 -9.93 -5.36
CA SER A 481 -8.28 -11.03 -5.29
C SER A 481 -8.06 -11.91 -4.06
N HIS A 482 -9.14 -12.14 -3.31
CA HIS A 482 -9.14 -12.94 -2.09
C HIS A 482 -9.37 -14.42 -2.40
N TRP A 483 -8.39 -15.26 -2.07
CA TRP A 483 -8.38 -16.69 -2.39
C TRP A 483 -8.32 -17.62 -1.18
N GLU A 484 -8.53 -17.07 0.02
CA GLU A 484 -8.54 -17.87 1.26
C GLU A 484 -9.87 -18.58 1.47
N SER A 485 -9.91 -19.61 2.32
CA SER A 485 -11.14 -20.37 2.57
C SER A 485 -12.19 -19.60 3.37
N GLU A 486 -11.76 -18.66 4.21
CA GLU A 486 -12.64 -17.86 5.05
C GLU A 486 -13.01 -16.53 4.38
N THR A 487 -14.19 -16.00 4.70
CA THR A 487 -14.63 -14.70 4.16
C THR A 487 -13.94 -13.54 4.87
N ARG A 488 -13.32 -12.63 4.13
CA ARG A 488 -12.82 -11.35 4.65
C ARG A 488 -13.94 -10.31 4.68
N VAL A 489 -14.06 -9.58 5.79
CA VAL A 489 -15.03 -8.49 5.95
C VAL A 489 -14.33 -7.22 6.42
N ALA A 490 -14.56 -6.14 5.69
CA ALA A 490 -14.06 -4.82 6.03
C ALA A 490 -15.19 -3.79 6.02
N PHE A 491 -15.06 -2.78 6.86
CA PHE A 491 -15.92 -1.59 6.86
C PHE A 491 -15.09 -0.40 6.41
N ALA A 492 -15.33 0.04 5.19
CA ALA A 492 -14.66 1.18 4.60
C ALA A 492 -15.48 2.46 4.83
N ALA A 493 -14.79 3.56 5.09
CA ALA A 493 -15.42 4.84 5.32
C ALA A 493 -14.63 5.99 4.69
N ASN A 494 -15.36 7.00 4.23
CA ASN A 494 -14.83 8.24 3.69
C ASN A 494 -15.37 9.44 4.47
N LEU A 495 -14.52 10.45 4.63
CA LEU A 495 -14.90 11.75 5.15
C LEU A 495 -15.12 12.72 3.97
N GLN A 496 -16.37 13.02 3.63
CA GLN A 496 -16.71 13.91 2.52
C GLN A 496 -16.89 15.35 3.02
N GLY A 497 -16.21 16.31 2.41
CA GLY A 497 -16.46 17.73 2.63
C GLY A 497 -17.70 18.23 1.86
N GLU A 498 -18.05 19.49 2.07
CA GLU A 498 -19.16 20.16 1.37
C GLU A 498 -18.91 20.34 -0.15
N GLY A 499 -17.65 20.21 -0.58
CA GLY A 499 -17.22 20.25 -1.98
C GLY A 499 -16.17 19.19 -2.32
N ALA A 500 -16.31 18.57 -3.50
CA ALA A 500 -15.43 17.49 -3.93
C ALA A 500 -13.98 17.96 -4.19
N TRP A 501 -13.82 19.15 -4.76
CA TRP A 501 -12.51 19.70 -5.12
C TRP A 501 -11.74 20.25 -3.92
N ASP A 502 -12.46 20.87 -2.98
CA ASP A 502 -11.88 21.43 -1.77
C ASP A 502 -11.25 20.31 -0.90
N SER A 503 -11.92 19.17 -0.79
CA SER A 503 -11.45 18.04 0.04
C SER A 503 -10.10 17.48 -0.44
N TRP A 504 -9.90 17.38 -1.76
CA TRP A 504 -8.61 16.99 -2.35
C TRP A 504 -7.55 18.06 -2.12
N PHE A 505 -7.86 19.31 -2.50
CA PHE A 505 -6.91 20.41 -2.42
C PHE A 505 -6.38 20.60 -1.00
N HIS A 506 -7.25 20.62 0.02
CA HIS A 506 -6.86 20.79 1.41
C HIS A 506 -5.95 19.66 1.93
N THR A 507 -6.13 18.44 1.43
CA THR A 507 -5.36 17.27 1.87
C THR A 507 -4.19 16.92 0.97
N ALA A 508 -4.03 17.57 -0.18
CA ALA A 508 -2.87 17.44 -1.05
C ALA A 508 -1.90 18.63 -0.89
N VAL A 509 -2.42 19.85 -0.64
CA VAL A 509 -1.65 21.10 -0.65
C VAL A 509 -1.31 21.60 0.76
N GLY A 510 -2.11 21.26 1.78
CA GLY A 510 -1.89 21.69 3.18
C GLY A 510 -0.63 21.14 3.87
N TRP A 511 0.34 20.61 3.11
CA TRP A 511 1.56 19.95 3.59
C TRP A 511 2.82 20.79 3.39
N SER A 512 2.69 21.97 2.79
CA SER A 512 3.71 23.02 2.73
C SER A 512 3.58 23.95 3.92
#